data_AF-A0ABD3A5H9-F1
#
_entry.id   AF-A0ABD3A5H9-F1
#
_cell.length_a   1.000
_cell.length_b   1.000
_cell.length_c   1.000
_cell.angle_alpha   90.00
_cell.angle_beta   90.00
_cell.angle_gamma   90.00
#
_symmetry.space_group_name_H-M   'P 1'
#
loop_
_entity.id
_entity.type
_entity.pdbx_description
1 polymer ?
#
loop_
_entity_poly.entity_id
_entity_poly.type
_entity_poly.pdbx_seq_one_letter_code
_entity_poly.pdbx_strand_id
1 'polypeptide(L)'
;MADQGGKLHIVMFPWLAFGHMIPFLELSKLIAKKGHKVSFISTPRNIDRLPKPPPNLAHHLNFVKIPLPHVDNLPKNAEATIDLPYNKVKYLKLACDGLQHPVTEFLERTSPDWIFYDFAPYWIPYIAAKLNIHTGHFSIVTAPFLGFCGPAESLKGIAESREAPEDFTVKPKWVPFETNVAFKLFEILRIFDAITGDDDNVSDAYRFGCSVEGCDFLAIRSCSEFEPEWLKVLEEIHRKPVIPVGQLPTTGNDEKDQKKDDAWGCIKEWLDKQEKGSVVYAAFGSEAKPSQAELEEISLGLELSGFAFFWVLRTKRGDDDPEVIELPDGFEERTKDRGVVCTSWAPQLKILSHDSVGGFLTHSGWSSVVEAIQFEKPLILLTFLADQGINARVLEEKKMGYPIPRDDSDGSFTRDSVAGSLRLVMIEEEGKVYRDKIKEMKGLFCDENRQNCYVENLLAFLQSYKSEKEEK
;
A
#
# COMPACT_ATOMS: atom_id res chain seq x y z
N MET A 1 14.87 24.77 31.98
CA MET A 1 15.50 24.84 30.64
C MET A 1 14.94 23.67 29.88
N ALA A 2 14.11 23.93 28.87
CA ALA A 2 13.52 22.88 28.05
C ALA A 2 14.65 22.18 27.29
N ASP A 3 14.80 20.88 27.54
CA ASP A 3 15.73 20.01 26.87
C ASP A 3 15.47 20.05 25.36
N GLN A 4 16.46 20.49 24.58
CA GLN A 4 16.38 20.43 23.13
C GLN A 4 16.66 18.98 22.73
N GLY A 5 15.64 18.12 22.80
CA GLY A 5 15.71 16.74 22.31
C GLY A 5 16.37 16.73 20.92
N GLY A 6 17.48 15.99 20.80
CA GLY A 6 18.39 16.09 19.65
C GLY A 6 17.69 15.95 18.31
N LYS A 7 17.93 16.90 17.39
CA LYS A 7 17.40 16.84 16.02
C LYS A 7 18.06 15.70 15.25
N LEU A 8 17.27 14.68 14.94
CA LEU A 8 17.68 13.55 14.10
C LEU A 8 17.76 13.90 12.60
N HIS A 9 18.69 13.26 11.89
CA HIS A 9 18.69 13.10 10.44
C HIS A 9 18.30 11.66 10.08
N ILE A 10 17.13 11.51 9.45
CA ILE A 10 16.53 10.23 9.07
C ILE A 10 16.52 10.09 7.54
N VAL A 11 17.01 8.97 7.03
CA VAL A 11 16.92 8.58 5.61
C VAL A 11 15.70 7.68 5.41
N MET A 12 14.97 7.91 4.32
CA MET A 12 13.81 7.12 3.92
C MET A 12 14.09 6.48 2.56
N PHE A 13 14.07 5.16 2.49
CA PHE A 13 14.35 4.41 1.26
C PHE A 13 13.28 3.34 0.98
N PRO A 14 12.13 3.75 0.42
CA PRO A 14 11.02 2.86 0.09
C PRO A 14 11.29 1.96 -1.12
N TRP A 15 10.51 0.89 -1.26
CA TRP A 15 10.39 0.16 -2.52
C TRP A 15 9.84 1.05 -3.64
N LEU A 16 10.25 0.78 -4.88
CA LEU A 16 9.94 1.56 -6.09
C LEU A 16 8.50 1.31 -6.61
N ALA A 17 7.52 1.41 -5.72
CA ALA A 17 6.10 1.35 -6.02
C ALA A 17 5.38 2.51 -5.32
N PHE A 18 4.41 3.14 -5.98
CA PHE A 18 3.73 4.31 -5.39
C PHE A 18 2.94 3.96 -4.13
N GLY A 19 2.43 2.72 -4.04
CA GLY A 19 1.82 2.21 -2.81
C GLY A 19 2.76 2.21 -1.59
N HIS A 20 4.07 2.16 -1.81
CA HIS A 20 5.10 2.20 -0.77
C HIS A 20 5.68 3.62 -0.59
N MET A 21 6.00 4.31 -1.70
CA MET A 21 6.59 5.64 -1.64
C MET A 21 5.67 6.69 -1.01
N ILE A 22 4.35 6.61 -1.22
CA ILE A 22 3.42 7.59 -0.68
C ILE A 22 3.31 7.51 0.86
N PRO A 23 3.10 6.34 1.50
CA PRO A 23 3.14 6.26 2.96
C PRO A 23 4.48 6.66 3.57
N PHE A 24 5.61 6.28 2.95
CA PHE A 24 6.94 6.78 3.37
C PHE A 24 7.01 8.31 3.30
N LEU A 25 6.42 8.92 2.28
CA LEU A 25 6.37 10.37 2.15
C LEU A 25 5.47 11.02 3.21
N GLU A 26 4.33 10.43 3.53
CA GLU A 26 3.46 10.94 4.61
C GLU A 26 4.15 10.87 5.97
N LEU A 27 4.81 9.77 6.30
CA LEU A 27 5.62 9.67 7.52
C LEU A 27 6.78 10.70 7.52
N SER A 28 7.44 10.87 6.38
CA SER A 28 8.50 11.88 6.19
C SER A 28 8.01 13.30 6.47
N LYS A 29 6.81 13.66 5.98
CA LYS A 29 6.18 14.95 6.24
C LYS A 29 5.91 15.15 7.73
N LEU A 30 5.39 14.14 8.43
CA LEU A 30 5.09 14.21 9.86
C LEU A 30 6.36 14.37 10.70
N ILE A 31 7.42 13.62 10.39
CA ILE A 31 8.74 13.75 11.03
C ILE A 31 9.33 15.14 10.78
N ALA A 32 9.28 15.63 9.53
CA ALA A 32 9.77 16.96 9.16
C ALA A 32 9.00 18.09 9.87
N LYS A 33 7.68 17.94 10.05
CA LYS A 33 6.84 18.88 10.83
C LYS A 33 7.30 19.03 12.28
N LYS A 34 7.94 17.99 12.85
CA LYS A 34 8.52 18.01 14.20
C LYS A 34 9.95 18.58 14.24
N GLY A 35 10.49 19.06 13.11
CA GLY A 35 11.79 19.74 13.02
C GLY A 35 13.00 18.82 12.80
N HIS A 36 12.77 17.55 12.50
CA HIS A 36 13.81 16.58 12.13
C HIS A 36 14.16 16.68 10.65
N LYS A 37 15.41 16.39 10.31
CA LYS A 37 15.87 16.36 8.91
C LYS A 37 15.53 15.00 8.31
N VAL A 38 14.90 15.00 7.14
CA VAL A 38 14.56 13.81 6.37
C VAL A 38 15.22 13.87 4.99
N SER A 39 15.83 12.78 4.57
CA SER A 39 16.31 12.57 3.20
C SER A 39 15.56 11.41 2.57
N PHE A 40 14.68 11.71 1.61
CA PHE A 40 13.86 10.72 0.93
C PHE A 40 14.54 10.30 -0.37
N ILE A 41 15.04 9.08 -0.40
CA ILE A 41 15.75 8.50 -1.55
C ILE A 41 14.75 7.83 -2.47
N SER A 42 14.80 8.20 -3.76
CA SER A 42 14.17 7.42 -4.83
C SER A 42 14.84 7.75 -6.17
N THR A 43 14.34 7.17 -7.24
CA THR A 43 14.85 7.41 -8.58
C THR A 43 14.33 8.74 -9.16
N PRO A 44 15.00 9.33 -10.17
CA PRO A 44 14.64 10.65 -10.69
C PRO A 44 13.18 10.79 -11.14
N ARG A 45 12.65 9.86 -11.95
CA ARG A 45 11.26 9.91 -12.43
C ARG A 45 10.26 9.68 -11.32
N ASN A 46 10.61 8.87 -10.30
CA ASN A 46 9.73 8.68 -9.15
C ASN A 46 9.61 9.96 -8.33
N ILE A 47 10.73 10.61 -8.00
CA ILE A 47 10.74 11.91 -7.31
C ILE A 47 9.96 12.98 -8.07
N ASP A 48 10.01 12.97 -9.41
CA ASP A 48 9.28 13.95 -10.23
C ASP A 48 7.77 13.69 -10.30
N ARG A 49 7.35 12.42 -10.13
CA ARG A 49 5.94 12.02 -10.05
C ARG A 49 5.35 12.13 -8.64
N LEU A 50 6.18 12.15 -7.59
CA LEU A 50 5.72 12.29 -6.22
C LEU A 50 5.16 13.69 -5.91
N PRO A 51 4.16 13.79 -5.01
CA PRO A 51 3.71 15.06 -4.48
C PRO A 51 4.88 15.86 -3.91
N LYS A 52 4.97 17.14 -4.26
CA LYS A 52 6.03 18.01 -3.72
C LYS A 52 5.73 18.33 -2.24
N PRO A 53 6.76 18.38 -1.38
CA PRO A 53 6.59 18.81 -0.01
C PRO A 53 6.05 20.26 0.04
N PRO A 54 5.17 20.57 1.01
CA PRO A 54 4.78 21.93 1.29
C PRO A 54 6.00 22.85 1.52
N PRO A 55 5.97 24.12 1.08
CA PRO A 55 7.11 25.04 1.22
C PRO A 55 7.65 25.16 2.65
N ASN A 56 6.78 25.08 3.67
CA ASN A 56 7.17 25.14 5.08
C ASN A 56 7.97 23.90 5.55
N LEU A 57 7.97 22.81 4.80
CA LEU A 57 8.75 21.60 5.09
C LEU A 57 10.02 21.48 4.23
N ALA A 58 10.22 22.35 3.24
CA ALA A 58 11.32 22.23 2.27
C ALA A 58 12.72 22.22 2.90
N HIS A 59 12.91 22.88 4.05
CA HIS A 59 14.19 22.87 4.77
C HIS A 59 14.46 21.58 5.55
N HIS A 60 13.41 20.81 5.85
CA HIS A 60 13.48 19.60 6.66
C HIS A 60 13.33 18.33 5.81
N LEU A 61 12.61 18.36 4.70
CA LEU A 61 12.38 17.21 3.82
C LEU A 61 13.07 17.40 2.47
N ASN A 62 14.15 16.66 2.24
CA ASN A 62 14.95 16.72 1.03
C ASN A 62 14.73 15.48 0.17
N PHE A 63 14.40 15.67 -1.11
CA PHE A 63 14.34 14.59 -2.09
C PHE A 63 15.72 14.33 -2.69
N VAL A 64 16.15 13.08 -2.62
CA VAL A 64 17.46 12.61 -3.09
C VAL A 64 17.23 11.71 -4.30
N LYS A 65 17.64 12.18 -5.47
CA LYS A 65 17.52 11.43 -6.73
C LYS A 65 18.78 10.57 -6.93
N ILE A 66 18.61 9.26 -6.96
CA ILE A 66 19.68 8.31 -7.30
C ILE A 66 19.28 7.57 -8.59
N PRO A 67 20.04 7.71 -9.69
CA PRO A 67 19.73 7.04 -10.94
C PRO A 67 19.66 5.51 -10.78
N LEU A 68 18.61 4.91 -11.33
CA LEU A 68 18.47 3.46 -11.36
C LEU A 68 19.50 2.87 -12.35
N PRO A 69 20.28 1.85 -11.96
CA PRO A 69 21.21 1.21 -12.87
C PRO A 69 20.47 0.46 -13.99
N HIS A 70 21.14 0.30 -15.13
CA HIS A 70 20.61 -0.50 -16.23
C HIS A 70 20.63 -1.98 -15.86
N VAL A 71 19.53 -2.67 -16.17
CA VAL A 71 19.39 -4.13 -16.05
C VAL A 71 18.75 -4.64 -17.34
N ASP A 72 19.26 -5.74 -17.88
CA ASP A 72 18.69 -6.36 -19.07
C ASP A 72 17.22 -6.74 -18.84
N ASN A 73 16.39 -6.58 -19.87
CA ASN A 73 14.92 -6.78 -19.82
C ASN A 73 14.13 -5.77 -18.98
N LEU A 74 14.79 -4.80 -18.33
CA LEU A 74 14.12 -3.63 -17.76
C LEU A 74 14.03 -2.51 -18.80
N PRO A 75 12.83 -2.02 -19.15
CA PRO A 75 12.67 -0.90 -20.08
C PRO A 75 13.38 0.35 -19.54
N LYS A 76 14.08 1.09 -20.41
CA LYS A 76 14.94 2.25 -20.05
C LYS A 76 14.26 3.30 -19.15
N ASN A 77 12.94 3.40 -19.24
CA ASN A 77 12.12 4.42 -18.61
C ASN A 77 11.26 3.88 -17.46
N ALA A 78 11.39 2.60 -17.13
CA ALA A 78 10.64 1.94 -16.07
C ALA A 78 11.38 2.04 -14.75
N GLU A 79 10.99 3.02 -13.95
CA GLU A 79 11.59 3.28 -12.63
C GLU A 79 10.67 2.91 -11.47
N ALA A 80 9.42 2.52 -11.75
CA ALA A 80 8.48 2.03 -10.76
C ALA A 80 7.65 0.85 -11.28
N THR A 81 7.05 0.09 -10.37
CA THR A 81 6.17 -1.06 -10.71
C THR A 81 5.02 -0.67 -11.63
N ILE A 82 4.49 0.55 -11.49
CA ILE A 82 3.46 1.09 -12.38
C ILE A 82 3.91 1.13 -13.84
N ASP A 83 5.22 1.15 -14.14
CA ASP A 83 5.73 1.21 -15.50
C ASP A 83 5.86 -0.18 -16.16
N LEU A 84 5.50 -1.26 -15.45
CA LEU A 84 5.83 -2.64 -15.82
C LEU A 84 4.65 -3.63 -15.73
N PRO A 85 4.60 -4.65 -16.60
CA PRO A 85 3.82 -5.85 -16.33
C PRO A 85 4.46 -6.65 -15.17
N TYR A 86 3.64 -7.45 -14.47
CA TYR A 86 4.03 -8.14 -13.23
C TYR A 86 5.29 -9.00 -13.41
N ASN A 87 5.39 -9.77 -14.48
CA ASN A 87 6.52 -10.63 -14.79
C ASN A 87 7.85 -9.89 -15.03
N LYS A 88 7.83 -8.57 -15.28
CA LYS A 88 9.04 -7.73 -15.41
C LYS A 88 9.45 -7.05 -14.10
N VAL A 89 8.62 -7.09 -13.06
CA VAL A 89 8.93 -6.47 -11.75
C VAL A 89 10.20 -7.06 -11.13
N LYS A 90 10.54 -8.33 -11.42
CA LYS A 90 11.80 -8.93 -10.98
C LYS A 90 13.05 -8.17 -11.45
N TYR A 91 13.05 -7.65 -12.67
CA TYR A 91 14.19 -6.87 -13.19
C TYR A 91 14.29 -5.50 -12.50
N LEU A 92 13.17 -4.92 -12.06
CA LEU A 92 13.18 -3.71 -11.24
C LEU A 92 13.77 -3.97 -9.85
N LYS A 93 13.55 -5.15 -9.27
CA LYS A 93 14.18 -5.56 -8.00
C LYS A 93 15.69 -5.71 -8.15
N LEU A 94 16.15 -6.37 -9.22
CA LEU A 94 17.59 -6.44 -9.55
C LEU A 94 18.22 -5.05 -9.73
N ALA A 95 17.51 -4.12 -10.39
CA ALA A 95 18.00 -2.76 -10.54
C ALA A 95 18.03 -2.00 -9.21
N CYS A 96 17.06 -2.25 -8.31
CA CYS A 96 17.05 -1.73 -6.95
C CYS A 96 18.24 -2.29 -6.13
N ASP A 97 18.60 -3.56 -6.31
CA ASP A 97 19.79 -4.16 -5.68
C ASP A 97 21.07 -3.46 -6.15
N GLY A 98 21.14 -3.09 -7.43
CA GLY A 98 22.23 -2.29 -7.97
C GLY A 98 22.35 -0.86 -7.39
N LEU A 99 21.36 -0.37 -6.63
CA LEU A 99 21.45 0.90 -5.90
C LEU A 99 22.34 0.80 -4.65
N GLN A 100 22.81 -0.40 -4.29
CA GLN A 100 23.63 -0.66 -3.11
C GLN A 100 24.81 0.30 -2.98
N HIS A 101 25.63 0.43 -4.02
CA HIS A 101 26.81 1.28 -4.00
C HIS A 101 26.48 2.79 -3.87
N PRO A 102 25.66 3.41 -4.75
CA PRO A 102 25.39 4.84 -4.64
C PRO A 102 24.61 5.22 -3.37
N VAL A 103 23.78 4.33 -2.81
CA VAL A 103 23.16 4.56 -1.50
C VAL A 103 24.20 4.49 -0.38
N THR A 104 25.15 3.56 -0.44
CA THR A 104 26.27 3.49 0.53
C THR A 104 27.07 4.80 0.54
N GLU A 105 27.48 5.30 -0.63
CA GLU A 105 28.20 6.58 -0.73
C GLU A 105 27.39 7.77 -0.18
N PHE A 106 26.07 7.75 -0.38
CA PHE A 106 25.19 8.76 0.19
C PHE A 106 25.18 8.69 1.73
N LEU A 107 25.07 7.48 2.29
CA LEU A 107 25.06 7.26 3.74
C LEU A 107 26.41 7.63 4.38
N GLU A 108 27.53 7.25 3.76
CA GLU A 108 28.88 7.63 4.21
C GLU A 108 29.06 9.15 4.26
N ARG A 109 28.65 9.84 3.20
CA ARG A 109 28.80 11.30 3.09
C ARG A 109 27.91 12.06 4.07
N THR A 110 26.71 11.55 4.34
CA THR A 110 25.71 12.29 5.11
C THR A 110 25.60 11.87 6.57
N SER A 111 26.12 10.68 6.92
CA SER A 111 26.17 10.11 8.26
C SER A 111 24.85 10.30 9.03
N PRO A 112 23.71 9.82 8.49
CA PRO A 112 22.42 9.97 9.15
C PRO A 112 22.36 9.16 10.45
N ASP A 113 21.50 9.57 11.38
CA ASP A 113 21.26 8.82 12.61
C ASP A 113 20.52 7.51 12.35
N TRP A 114 19.54 7.56 11.42
CA TRP A 114 18.66 6.44 11.10
C TRP A 114 18.45 6.28 9.59
N ILE A 115 18.29 5.05 9.15
CA ILE A 115 17.71 4.71 7.84
C ILE A 115 16.47 3.84 8.03
N PHE A 116 15.37 4.30 7.43
CA PHE A 116 14.10 3.58 7.32
C PHE A 116 14.02 3.02 5.91
N TYR A 117 13.84 1.71 5.81
CA TYR A 117 13.86 1.00 4.53
C TYR A 117 12.75 -0.06 4.46
N ASP A 118 12.38 -0.38 3.22
CA ASP A 118 11.34 -1.36 2.89
C ASP A 118 11.91 -2.79 2.77
N PHE A 119 11.11 -3.77 2.34
CA PHE A 119 11.56 -5.15 2.17
C PHE A 119 12.55 -5.33 1.01
N ALA A 120 12.35 -4.59 -0.09
CA ALA A 120 13.11 -4.79 -1.31
C ALA A 120 14.62 -4.52 -1.17
N PRO A 121 15.08 -3.42 -0.54
CA PRO A 121 16.51 -3.17 -0.30
C PRO A 121 17.04 -3.96 0.91
N TYR A 122 16.89 -5.29 0.89
CA TYR A 122 17.26 -6.22 1.96
C TYR A 122 18.75 -6.21 2.36
N TRP A 123 19.59 -5.57 1.54
CA TRP A 123 21.02 -5.35 1.78
C TRP A 123 21.33 -4.15 2.69
N ILE A 124 20.34 -3.31 3.00
CA ILE A 124 20.51 -2.12 3.86
C ILE A 124 21.04 -2.45 5.26
N PRO A 125 20.53 -3.47 5.98
CA PRO A 125 21.05 -3.83 7.30
C PRO A 125 22.56 -4.05 7.34
N TYR A 126 23.07 -4.77 6.33
CA TYR A 126 24.49 -5.09 6.24
C TYR A 126 25.35 -3.83 6.05
N ILE A 127 24.91 -2.88 5.24
CA ILE A 127 25.63 -1.62 5.00
C ILE A 127 25.52 -0.70 6.21
N ALA A 128 24.32 -0.54 6.76
CA ALA A 128 24.09 0.31 7.92
C ALA A 128 24.94 -0.16 9.12
N ALA A 129 25.06 -1.47 9.35
CA ALA A 129 25.94 -2.03 10.37
C ALA A 129 27.42 -1.65 10.17
N LYS A 130 27.93 -1.66 8.92
CA LYS A 130 29.31 -1.24 8.62
C LYS A 130 29.55 0.26 8.85
N LEU A 131 28.52 1.06 8.63
CA LEU A 131 28.55 2.51 8.79
C LEU A 131 28.15 2.98 10.19
N ASN A 132 27.82 2.05 11.09
CA ASN A 132 27.29 2.32 12.42
C ASN A 132 26.04 3.23 12.40
N ILE A 133 25.14 2.99 11.43
CA ILE A 133 23.87 3.70 11.26
C ILE A 133 22.74 2.81 11.79
N HIS A 134 21.79 3.39 12.52
CA HIS A 134 20.63 2.66 13.03
C HIS A 134 19.58 2.42 11.95
N THR A 135 18.79 1.37 12.12
CA THR A 135 17.93 0.81 11.09
C THR A 135 16.51 0.57 11.59
N GLY A 136 15.53 1.06 10.84
CA GLY A 136 14.12 0.72 11.03
C GLY A 136 13.56 0.06 9.78
N HIS A 137 13.01 -1.16 9.89
CA HIS A 137 12.21 -1.71 8.80
C HIS A 137 10.84 -1.05 8.84
N PHE A 138 10.55 -0.15 7.89
CA PHE A 138 9.24 0.50 7.81
C PHE A 138 8.34 -0.26 6.85
N SER A 139 7.35 -0.96 7.42
CA SER A 139 6.37 -1.73 6.68
C SER A 139 5.11 -0.92 6.42
N ILE A 140 4.77 -0.79 5.14
CA ILE A 140 3.49 -0.27 4.66
C ILE A 140 2.42 -1.37 4.54
N VAL A 141 2.84 -2.63 4.49
CA VAL A 141 1.93 -3.78 4.55
C VAL A 141 1.49 -3.98 6.00
N THR A 142 0.26 -4.48 6.17
CA THR A 142 -0.42 -4.52 7.46
C THR A 142 0.26 -5.46 8.45
N ALA A 143 0.07 -5.23 9.76
CA ALA A 143 0.57 -6.15 10.78
C ALA A 143 0.04 -7.60 10.59
N PRO A 144 -1.25 -7.80 10.24
CA PRO A 144 -1.78 -9.09 9.83
C PRO A 144 -0.99 -9.77 8.71
N PHE A 145 -0.62 -9.04 7.65
CA PHE A 145 0.13 -9.64 6.54
C PHE A 145 1.54 -10.08 6.98
N LEU A 146 2.29 -9.22 7.68
CA LEU A 146 3.62 -9.59 8.18
C LEU A 146 3.56 -10.74 9.20
N GLY A 147 2.60 -10.68 10.12
CA GLY A 147 2.38 -11.73 11.11
C GLY A 147 1.96 -13.03 10.43
N PHE A 148 1.19 -12.95 9.35
CA PHE A 148 0.84 -14.09 8.53
C PHE A 148 2.04 -14.67 7.77
N CYS A 149 2.98 -13.85 7.29
CA CYS A 149 4.20 -14.29 6.60
C CYS A 149 5.07 -15.19 7.49
N GLY A 150 5.28 -14.80 8.75
CA GLY A 150 5.97 -15.59 9.77
C GLY A 150 7.35 -15.10 10.16
N PRO A 151 8.08 -15.89 10.98
CA PRO A 151 9.39 -15.49 11.50
C PRO A 151 10.43 -15.40 10.37
N ALA A 152 11.45 -14.56 10.58
CA ALA A 152 12.45 -14.25 9.58
C ALA A 152 13.26 -15.50 9.15
N GLU A 153 13.46 -16.44 10.06
CA GLU A 153 14.16 -17.70 9.82
C GLU A 153 13.38 -18.60 8.85
N SER A 154 12.06 -18.67 8.98
CA SER A 154 11.20 -19.40 8.03
C SER A 154 11.20 -18.72 6.66
N LEU A 155 11.13 -17.39 6.62
CA LEU A 155 11.16 -16.61 5.37
C LEU A 155 12.49 -16.73 4.60
N LYS A 156 13.60 -17.00 5.30
CA LYS A 156 14.91 -17.26 4.71
C LYS A 156 15.16 -18.74 4.40
N GLY A 157 14.20 -19.63 4.65
CA GLY A 157 14.36 -21.08 4.45
C GLY A 157 15.34 -21.75 5.42
N ILE A 158 15.56 -21.17 6.60
CA ILE A 158 16.47 -21.69 7.63
C ILE A 158 15.71 -22.58 8.64
N ALA A 159 14.44 -22.31 8.87
CA ALA A 159 13.55 -23.06 9.76
C ALA A 159 12.39 -23.69 8.97
N GLU A 160 11.49 -24.42 9.66
CA GLU A 160 10.26 -24.96 9.08
C GLU A 160 9.51 -23.84 8.34
N SER A 161 9.27 -24.07 7.05
CA SER A 161 8.65 -23.11 6.15
C SER A 161 7.40 -23.70 5.53
N ARG A 162 6.52 -22.84 5.03
CA ARG A 162 5.36 -23.25 4.22
C ARG A 162 5.83 -23.41 2.79
N GLU A 163 5.63 -24.60 2.23
CA GLU A 163 6.25 -25.01 0.95
C GLU A 163 5.24 -25.18 -0.17
N ALA A 164 3.97 -25.42 0.16
CA ALA A 164 2.89 -25.56 -0.81
C ALA A 164 1.91 -24.38 -0.73
N PRO A 165 1.25 -23.98 -1.84
CA PRO A 165 0.22 -22.93 -1.80
C PRO A 165 -0.87 -23.18 -0.76
N GLU A 166 -1.25 -24.45 -0.56
CA GLU A 166 -2.26 -24.89 0.42
C GLU A 166 -1.88 -24.52 1.86
N ASP A 167 -0.59 -24.47 2.19
CA ASP A 167 -0.11 -24.08 3.53
C ASP A 167 -0.44 -22.63 3.87
N PHE A 168 -0.71 -21.79 2.86
CA PHE A 168 -1.11 -20.39 3.00
C PHE A 168 -2.64 -20.23 3.06
N THR A 169 -3.40 -21.32 3.00
CA THR A 169 -4.88 -21.28 3.09
C THR A 169 -5.42 -21.50 4.49
N VAL A 170 -4.52 -21.60 5.48
CA VAL A 170 -4.85 -21.84 6.88
C VAL A 170 -4.14 -20.85 7.79
N LYS A 171 -4.69 -20.67 9.00
CA LYS A 171 -4.07 -19.88 10.06
C LYS A 171 -2.68 -20.42 10.40
N PRO A 172 -1.61 -19.58 10.42
CA PRO A 172 -0.28 -20.03 10.79
C PRO A 172 -0.18 -20.51 12.24
N LYS A 173 0.68 -21.49 12.51
CA LYS A 173 0.84 -22.13 13.83
C LYS A 173 1.26 -21.17 14.95
N TRP A 174 1.94 -20.07 14.61
CA TRP A 174 2.42 -19.06 15.55
C TRP A 174 1.40 -17.96 15.85
N VAL A 175 0.21 -18.00 15.25
CA VAL A 175 -0.87 -17.06 15.56
C VAL A 175 -1.73 -17.66 16.69
N PRO A 176 -1.68 -17.12 17.93
CA PRO A 176 -2.21 -17.79 19.12
C PRO A 176 -3.71 -17.55 19.36
N PHE A 177 -4.37 -16.78 18.50
CA PHE A 177 -5.79 -16.42 18.63
C PHE A 177 -6.62 -16.99 17.47
N GLU A 178 -7.94 -16.98 17.61
CA GLU A 178 -8.84 -17.39 16.53
C GLU A 178 -9.03 -16.27 15.52
N THR A 179 -8.84 -16.60 14.25
CA THR A 179 -9.01 -15.69 13.11
C THR A 179 -9.20 -16.50 11.84
N ASN A 180 -9.95 -15.94 10.89
CA ASN A 180 -10.12 -16.52 9.56
C ASN A 180 -9.17 -15.89 8.53
N VAL A 181 -8.18 -15.11 8.99
CA VAL A 181 -7.20 -14.44 8.14
C VAL A 181 -6.22 -15.48 7.57
N ALA A 182 -6.47 -15.86 6.33
CA ALA A 182 -5.60 -16.64 5.46
C ALA A 182 -5.92 -16.30 4.00
N PHE A 183 -5.03 -16.68 3.08
CA PHE A 183 -5.34 -16.55 1.66
C PHE A 183 -6.38 -17.58 1.25
N LYS A 184 -7.17 -17.25 0.22
CA LYS A 184 -7.80 -18.30 -0.59
C LYS A 184 -6.78 -18.89 -1.55
N LEU A 185 -6.97 -20.14 -1.97
CA LEU A 185 -6.01 -20.85 -2.84
C LEU A 185 -5.71 -20.06 -4.12
N PHE A 186 -6.73 -19.52 -4.78
CA PHE A 186 -6.55 -18.71 -5.99
C PHE A 186 -5.78 -17.40 -5.74
N GLU A 187 -5.77 -16.86 -4.51
CA GLU A 187 -5.06 -15.63 -4.18
C GLU A 187 -3.57 -15.90 -4.03
N ILE A 188 -3.20 -16.97 -3.30
CA ILE A 188 -1.79 -17.34 -3.13
C ILE A 188 -1.17 -17.82 -4.44
N LEU A 189 -1.90 -18.58 -5.27
CA LEU A 189 -1.40 -19.04 -6.58
C LEU A 189 -0.97 -17.89 -7.51
N ARG A 190 -1.54 -16.69 -7.35
CA ARG A 190 -1.18 -15.51 -8.16
C ARG A 190 0.14 -14.85 -7.75
N ILE A 191 0.68 -15.17 -6.58
CA ILE A 191 1.89 -14.55 -6.02
C ILE A 191 2.92 -15.56 -5.53
N PHE A 192 2.63 -16.85 -5.70
CA PHE A 192 3.44 -17.91 -5.13
C PHE A 192 4.87 -17.90 -5.68
N ASP A 193 5.03 -17.62 -6.98
CA ASP A 193 6.31 -17.43 -7.66
C ASP A 193 7.15 -16.30 -7.05
N ALA A 194 6.52 -15.18 -6.70
CA ALA A 194 7.22 -14.07 -6.03
C ALA A 194 7.67 -14.43 -4.60
N ILE A 195 6.89 -15.27 -3.90
CA ILE A 195 7.21 -15.72 -2.53
C ILE A 195 8.36 -16.73 -2.53
N THR A 196 8.33 -17.72 -3.42
CA THR A 196 9.34 -18.78 -3.47
C THR A 196 10.58 -18.37 -4.25
N GLY A 197 10.46 -17.44 -5.19
CA GLY A 197 11.53 -16.98 -6.07
C GLY A 197 11.74 -17.88 -7.28
N ASP A 198 12.60 -17.41 -8.20
CA ASP A 198 13.13 -18.17 -9.32
C ASP A 198 14.66 -18.22 -9.24
N ASP A 199 15.32 -19.10 -10.02
CA ASP A 199 16.79 -19.26 -10.00
C ASP A 199 17.55 -17.95 -10.32
N ASP A 200 16.87 -16.99 -10.94
CA ASP A 200 17.44 -15.73 -11.42
C ASP A 200 17.27 -14.56 -10.43
N ASN A 201 16.51 -14.71 -9.34
CA ASN A 201 16.22 -13.60 -8.44
C ASN A 201 16.00 -14.01 -6.97
N VAL A 202 16.32 -13.08 -6.07
CA VAL A 202 16.04 -13.23 -4.64
C VAL A 202 14.54 -13.08 -4.39
N SER A 203 13.95 -14.10 -3.77
CA SER A 203 12.52 -14.16 -3.46
C SER A 203 12.07 -13.04 -2.51
N ASP A 204 10.79 -12.66 -2.60
CA ASP A 204 10.25 -11.64 -1.70
C ASP A 204 10.26 -12.11 -0.25
N ALA A 205 10.03 -13.40 0.00
CA ALA A 205 10.15 -13.97 1.34
C ALA A 205 11.56 -13.76 1.91
N TYR A 206 12.61 -14.10 1.15
CA TYR A 206 13.98 -13.91 1.60
C TYR A 206 14.30 -12.43 1.85
N ARG A 207 13.85 -11.53 0.95
CA ARG A 207 14.01 -10.09 1.10
C ARG A 207 13.36 -9.56 2.38
N PHE A 208 12.13 -9.98 2.69
CA PHE A 208 11.46 -9.67 3.97
C PHE A 208 12.25 -10.24 5.16
N GLY A 209 12.64 -11.51 5.11
CA GLY A 209 13.37 -12.18 6.19
C GLY A 209 14.67 -11.47 6.55
N CYS A 210 15.50 -11.13 5.55
CA CYS A 210 16.73 -10.36 5.76
C CYS A 210 16.46 -8.95 6.28
N SER A 211 15.45 -8.26 5.73
CA SER A 211 15.10 -6.90 6.14
C SER A 211 14.64 -6.82 7.59
N VAL A 212 13.78 -7.75 8.00
CA VAL A 212 13.22 -7.80 9.36
C VAL A 212 14.25 -8.31 10.37
N GLU A 213 15.03 -9.35 10.05
CA GLU A 213 16.07 -9.83 10.95
C GLU A 213 17.15 -8.77 11.19
N GLY A 214 17.54 -8.04 10.14
CA GLY A 214 18.64 -7.10 10.18
C GLY A 214 18.32 -5.73 10.79
N CYS A 215 17.05 -5.37 10.98
CA CYS A 215 16.69 -4.06 11.55
C CYS A 215 16.91 -3.96 13.06
N ASP A 216 17.04 -2.75 13.62
CA ASP A 216 16.99 -2.55 15.08
C ASP A 216 15.56 -2.66 15.61
N PHE A 217 14.56 -2.24 14.82
CA PHE A 217 13.13 -2.31 15.17
C PHE A 217 12.23 -2.29 13.92
N LEU A 218 10.97 -2.69 14.10
CA LEU A 218 9.95 -2.61 13.05
C LEU A 218 9.07 -1.37 13.27
N ALA A 219 8.99 -0.49 12.26
CA ALA A 219 7.96 0.53 12.19
C ALA A 219 6.80 0.00 11.34
N ILE A 220 5.57 0.00 11.86
CA ILE A 220 4.43 -0.58 11.15
C ILE A 220 3.38 0.49 10.89
N ARG A 221 2.92 0.62 9.64
CA ARG A 221 1.75 1.43 9.30
C ARG A 221 0.49 0.79 9.88
N SER A 222 0.22 1.10 11.14
CA SER A 222 -0.85 0.50 11.93
C SER A 222 -1.13 1.38 13.16
N CYS A 223 -2.19 1.05 13.89
CA CYS A 223 -2.50 1.60 15.20
C CYS A 223 -2.91 0.48 16.18
N SER A 224 -2.47 0.62 17.43
CA SER A 224 -2.67 -0.39 18.48
C SER A 224 -4.12 -0.67 18.80
N GLU A 225 -5.04 0.27 18.56
CA GLU A 225 -6.46 0.05 18.81
C GLU A 225 -7.14 -0.77 17.70
N PHE A 226 -6.52 -0.88 16.53
CA PHE A 226 -7.10 -1.59 15.40
C PHE A 226 -6.75 -3.09 15.40
N GLU A 227 -5.48 -3.43 15.65
CA GLU A 227 -4.96 -4.79 15.50
C GLU A 227 -3.87 -5.14 16.55
N PRO A 228 -4.16 -4.99 17.86
CA PRO A 228 -3.18 -5.20 18.91
C PRO A 228 -2.63 -6.64 18.94
N GLU A 229 -3.46 -7.63 18.64
CA GLU A 229 -3.06 -9.04 18.65
C GLU A 229 -2.03 -9.34 17.55
N TRP A 230 -2.16 -8.72 16.38
CA TRP A 230 -1.21 -8.87 15.29
C TRP A 230 0.11 -8.16 15.55
N LEU A 231 0.06 -6.96 16.13
CA LEU A 231 1.27 -6.25 16.56
C LEU A 231 2.05 -7.08 17.60
N LYS A 232 1.35 -7.72 18.54
CA LYS A 232 1.96 -8.63 19.51
C LYS A 232 2.57 -9.86 18.86
N VAL A 233 1.91 -10.46 17.86
CA VAL A 233 2.50 -11.56 17.09
C VAL A 233 3.83 -11.15 16.46
N LEU A 234 3.92 -9.95 15.88
CA LEU A 234 5.18 -9.43 15.32
C LEU A 234 6.29 -9.33 16.37
N GLU A 235 5.98 -8.82 17.57
CA GLU A 235 6.94 -8.74 18.67
C GLU A 235 7.44 -10.13 19.07
N GLU A 236 6.55 -11.12 19.15
CA GLU A 236 6.86 -12.49 19.56
C GLU A 236 7.70 -13.24 18.52
N ILE A 237 7.33 -13.18 17.23
CA ILE A 237 8.02 -13.93 16.17
C ILE A 237 9.35 -13.29 15.75
N HIS A 238 9.47 -11.96 15.86
CA HIS A 238 10.70 -11.25 15.46
C HIS A 238 11.60 -10.87 16.64
N ARG A 239 11.08 -10.90 17.87
CA ARG A 239 11.83 -10.59 19.11
C ARG A 239 12.51 -9.22 19.06
N LYS A 240 11.81 -8.24 18.47
CA LYS A 240 12.26 -6.86 18.28
C LYS A 240 11.16 -5.90 18.69
N PRO A 241 11.49 -4.64 19.03
CA PRO A 241 10.49 -3.61 19.23
C PRO A 241 9.64 -3.42 17.97
N VAL A 242 8.32 -3.36 18.14
CA VAL A 242 7.36 -3.09 17.07
C VAL A 242 6.65 -1.79 17.40
N ILE A 243 6.88 -0.77 16.57
CA ILE A 243 6.39 0.59 16.79
C ILE A 243 5.34 0.92 15.73
N PRO A 244 4.04 0.96 16.09
CA PRO A 244 3.02 1.45 15.19
C PRO A 244 3.24 2.95 14.92
N VAL A 245 3.11 3.36 13.65
CA VAL A 245 3.32 4.75 13.21
C VAL A 245 2.03 5.46 12.78
N GLY A 246 0.87 4.89 13.12
CA GLY A 246 -0.44 5.36 12.67
C GLY A 246 -0.78 4.90 11.25
N GLN A 247 -1.95 5.30 10.77
CA GLN A 247 -2.49 4.88 9.48
C GLN A 247 -2.02 5.75 8.30
N LEU A 248 -1.36 6.87 8.59
CA LEU A 248 -0.77 7.79 7.60
C LEU A 248 -1.78 8.13 6.49
N PRO A 249 -2.94 8.73 6.83
CA PRO A 249 -3.92 9.14 5.82
C PRO A 249 -3.27 10.13 4.85
N THR A 250 -3.56 9.97 3.56
CA THR A 250 -2.98 10.82 2.53
C THR A 250 -3.46 12.26 2.73
N THR A 251 -2.51 13.17 2.97
CA THR A 251 -2.83 14.60 3.05
C THR A 251 -3.07 15.13 1.64
N GLY A 252 -4.26 15.70 1.39
CA GLY A 252 -4.54 16.39 0.13
C GLY A 252 -3.54 17.53 -0.05
N ASN A 253 -2.81 17.55 -1.16
CA ASN A 253 -2.02 18.73 -1.50
C ASN A 253 -2.99 19.85 -1.89
N ASP A 254 -3.19 20.81 -0.98
CA ASP A 254 -3.79 22.12 -1.24
C ASP A 254 -2.88 22.98 -2.13
N GLU A 255 -2.41 22.50 -3.28
CA GLU A 255 -1.63 23.33 -4.21
C GLU A 255 -2.01 23.11 -5.68
N LYS A 256 -2.57 24.21 -6.20
CA LYS A 256 -2.75 24.67 -7.58
C LYS A 256 -1.78 24.11 -8.63
N ASP A 257 -1.96 22.86 -9.05
CA ASP A 257 -1.49 22.42 -10.36
C ASP A 257 -2.48 22.92 -11.43
N GLN A 258 -2.27 24.13 -11.94
CA GLN A 258 -3.14 24.80 -12.93
C GLN A 258 -3.41 23.98 -14.21
N LYS A 259 -2.61 22.95 -14.52
CA LYS A 259 -2.84 22.03 -15.65
C LYS A 259 -3.66 20.78 -15.29
N LYS A 260 -3.84 20.48 -13.99
CA LYS A 260 -4.65 19.34 -13.50
C LYS A 260 -6.08 19.76 -13.12
N ASP A 261 -6.37 21.06 -13.12
CA ASP A 261 -7.70 21.59 -12.80
C ASP A 261 -8.74 21.29 -13.89
N ASP A 262 -8.35 21.20 -15.17
CA ASP A 262 -9.31 20.93 -16.26
C ASP A 262 -9.89 19.50 -16.20
N ALA A 263 -9.05 18.49 -16.00
CA ALA A 263 -9.50 17.10 -15.89
C ALA A 263 -10.38 16.87 -14.65
N TRP A 264 -10.02 17.50 -13.52
CA TRP A 264 -10.87 17.49 -12.34
C TRP A 264 -12.18 18.23 -12.57
N GLY A 265 -12.18 19.35 -13.30
CA GLY A 265 -13.37 20.11 -13.66
C GLY A 265 -14.43 19.24 -14.34
N CYS A 266 -14.05 18.52 -15.41
CA CYS A 266 -14.97 17.62 -16.11
C CYS A 266 -15.49 16.48 -15.23
N ILE A 267 -14.61 15.86 -14.43
CA ILE A 267 -14.99 14.78 -13.51
C ILE A 267 -15.99 15.31 -12.47
N LYS A 268 -15.71 16.48 -11.89
CA LYS A 268 -16.56 17.12 -10.89
C LYS A 268 -17.92 17.48 -11.48
N GLU A 269 -17.96 18.08 -12.67
CA GLU A 269 -19.22 18.43 -13.35
C GLU A 269 -20.11 17.22 -13.61
N TRP A 270 -19.52 16.06 -13.90
CA TRP A 270 -20.28 14.81 -14.04
C TRP A 270 -20.80 14.33 -12.67
N LEU A 271 -19.95 14.35 -11.64
CA LEU A 271 -20.31 13.95 -10.28
C LEU A 271 -21.38 14.85 -9.64
N ASP A 272 -21.37 16.16 -9.93
CA ASP A 272 -22.32 17.17 -9.45
C ASP A 272 -23.75 16.92 -9.96
N LYS A 273 -23.89 16.21 -11.09
CA LYS A 273 -25.20 15.86 -11.68
C LYS A 273 -25.83 14.62 -11.04
N GLN A 274 -25.08 13.89 -10.22
CA GLN A 274 -25.53 12.64 -9.60
C GLN A 274 -26.14 12.90 -8.23
N GLU A 275 -27.11 12.08 -7.83
CA GLU A 275 -27.70 12.15 -6.50
C GLU A 275 -26.67 11.82 -5.40
N LYS A 276 -26.87 12.39 -4.21
CA LYS A 276 -25.97 12.18 -3.06
C LYS A 276 -25.87 10.68 -2.72
N GLY A 277 -24.66 10.17 -2.61
CA GLY A 277 -24.39 8.78 -2.27
C GLY A 277 -24.87 7.74 -3.29
N SER A 278 -25.16 8.14 -4.53
CA SER A 278 -25.67 7.22 -5.57
C SER A 278 -24.57 6.61 -6.46
N VAL A 279 -23.37 7.21 -6.49
CA VAL A 279 -22.28 6.81 -7.38
C VAL A 279 -21.40 5.74 -6.74
N VAL A 280 -21.16 4.66 -7.47
CA VAL A 280 -20.09 3.69 -7.18
C VAL A 280 -18.79 4.21 -7.78
N TYR A 281 -17.80 4.48 -6.94
CA TYR A 281 -16.44 4.66 -7.41
C TYR A 281 -15.79 3.28 -7.54
N ALA A 282 -15.17 2.98 -8.69
CA ALA A 282 -14.43 1.74 -8.90
C ALA A 282 -12.98 2.07 -9.26
N ALA A 283 -12.03 1.52 -8.50
CA ALA A 283 -10.61 1.62 -8.81
C ALA A 283 -9.81 0.51 -8.12
N PHE A 284 -8.92 -0.13 -8.89
CA PHE A 284 -8.12 -1.27 -8.41
C PHE A 284 -6.64 -0.92 -8.19
N GLY A 285 -6.33 0.38 -8.08
CA GLY A 285 -4.96 0.85 -7.82
C GLY A 285 -4.04 0.75 -9.04
N SER A 286 -2.78 1.14 -8.85
CA SER A 286 -1.75 1.09 -9.92
C SER A 286 -1.22 -0.30 -10.20
N GLU A 287 -1.28 -1.17 -9.17
CA GLU A 287 -0.64 -2.49 -9.17
C GLU A 287 -1.56 -3.58 -9.71
N ALA A 288 -2.88 -3.44 -9.63
CA ALA A 288 -3.81 -4.45 -10.16
C ALA A 288 -4.19 -4.15 -11.61
N LYS A 289 -4.20 -5.19 -12.45
CA LYS A 289 -4.84 -5.22 -13.76
C LYS A 289 -5.70 -6.49 -13.79
N PRO A 290 -7.04 -6.39 -13.88
CA PRO A 290 -7.88 -7.56 -14.02
C PRO A 290 -7.55 -8.30 -15.34
N SER A 291 -7.79 -9.61 -15.38
CA SER A 291 -7.80 -10.34 -16.65
C SER A 291 -8.96 -9.88 -17.54
N GLN A 292 -8.94 -10.24 -18.83
CA GLN A 292 -10.04 -9.92 -19.74
C GLN A 292 -11.39 -10.47 -19.25
N ALA A 293 -11.40 -11.70 -18.70
CA ALA A 293 -12.61 -12.32 -18.16
C ALA A 293 -13.10 -11.60 -16.88
N GLU A 294 -12.17 -11.23 -15.98
CA GLU A 294 -12.52 -10.45 -14.79
C GLU A 294 -13.06 -9.06 -15.20
N LEU A 295 -12.46 -8.41 -16.20
CA LEU A 295 -12.91 -7.13 -16.72
C LEU A 295 -14.34 -7.20 -17.27
N GLU A 296 -14.65 -8.26 -18.03
CA GLU A 296 -15.99 -8.47 -18.58
C GLU A 296 -17.05 -8.60 -17.48
N GLU A 297 -16.80 -9.42 -16.46
CA GLU A 297 -17.74 -9.61 -15.35
C GLU A 297 -17.87 -8.37 -14.47
N ILE A 298 -16.79 -7.59 -14.26
CA ILE A 298 -16.85 -6.29 -13.59
C ILE A 298 -17.71 -5.31 -14.39
N SER A 299 -17.46 -5.20 -15.70
CA SER A 299 -18.18 -4.28 -16.59
C SER A 299 -19.67 -4.60 -16.60
N LEU A 300 -20.03 -5.85 -16.89
CA LEU A 300 -21.42 -6.28 -16.94
C LEU A 300 -22.08 -6.26 -15.56
N GLY A 301 -21.33 -6.41 -14.47
CA GLY A 301 -21.81 -6.24 -13.11
C GLY A 301 -22.16 -4.79 -12.78
N LEU A 302 -21.30 -3.83 -13.16
CA LEU A 302 -21.60 -2.40 -13.05
C LEU A 302 -22.82 -2.02 -13.90
N GLU A 303 -22.92 -2.57 -15.12
CA GLU A 303 -24.09 -2.40 -15.98
C GLU A 303 -25.36 -2.94 -15.30
N LEU A 304 -25.35 -4.20 -14.86
CA LEU A 304 -26.48 -4.87 -14.23
C LEU A 304 -26.91 -4.24 -12.90
N SER A 305 -25.98 -3.62 -12.17
CA SER A 305 -26.28 -2.99 -10.88
C SER A 305 -27.25 -1.81 -10.97
N GLY A 306 -27.31 -1.14 -12.14
CA GLY A 306 -28.12 0.06 -12.35
C GLY A 306 -27.58 1.32 -11.70
N PHE A 307 -26.53 1.25 -10.87
CA PHE A 307 -25.94 2.43 -10.25
C PHE A 307 -25.26 3.34 -11.27
N ALA A 308 -25.18 4.63 -10.91
CA ALA A 308 -24.19 5.51 -11.52
C ALA A 308 -22.79 5.07 -11.08
N PHE A 309 -21.79 5.13 -11.97
CA PHE A 309 -20.45 4.72 -11.63
C PHE A 309 -19.37 5.59 -12.27
N PHE A 310 -18.28 5.79 -11.53
CA PHE A 310 -17.04 6.35 -12.05
C PHE A 310 -15.95 5.29 -11.88
N TRP A 311 -15.46 4.75 -12.98
CA TRP A 311 -14.49 3.67 -12.98
C TRP A 311 -13.16 4.13 -13.55
N VAL A 312 -12.12 4.12 -12.72
CA VAL A 312 -10.73 4.28 -13.17
C VAL A 312 -10.23 2.92 -13.62
N LEU A 313 -10.09 2.73 -14.94
CA LEU A 313 -9.71 1.47 -15.54
C LEU A 313 -8.35 1.59 -16.20
N ARG A 314 -7.42 0.74 -15.78
CA ARG A 314 -6.14 0.60 -16.45
C ARG A 314 -6.19 -0.51 -17.48
N THR A 315 -6.16 -0.15 -18.77
CA THR A 315 -6.19 -1.12 -19.88
C THR A 315 -4.84 -1.72 -20.21
N LYS A 316 -3.73 -1.10 -19.76
CA LYS A 316 -2.34 -1.51 -20.06
C LYS A 316 -1.35 -1.18 -18.93
N ARG A 317 -0.41 -2.07 -18.61
CA ARG A 317 0.68 -1.88 -17.62
C ARG A 317 2.01 -1.40 -18.24
N GLY A 318 2.08 -0.11 -18.54
CA GLY A 318 3.29 0.48 -19.13
C GLY A 318 3.38 0.18 -20.62
N ASP A 319 4.40 0.72 -21.30
CA ASP A 319 4.46 0.70 -22.76
C ASP A 319 4.75 -0.70 -23.35
N ASP A 320 5.36 -1.58 -22.56
CA ASP A 320 5.81 -2.91 -22.98
C ASP A 320 4.85 -4.05 -22.59
N ASP A 321 3.69 -3.75 -22.02
CA ASP A 321 2.69 -4.78 -21.68
C ASP A 321 2.05 -5.35 -22.96
N PRO A 322 2.21 -6.65 -23.24
CA PRO A 322 1.62 -7.28 -24.43
C PRO A 322 0.12 -7.55 -24.28
N GLU A 323 -0.42 -7.50 -23.07
CA GLU A 323 -1.81 -7.88 -22.76
C GLU A 323 -2.66 -6.63 -22.51
N VAL A 324 -3.17 -6.02 -23.58
CA VAL A 324 -4.16 -4.94 -23.48
C VAL A 324 -5.54 -5.55 -23.26
N ILE A 325 -6.28 -5.04 -22.27
CA ILE A 325 -7.66 -5.44 -22.01
C ILE A 325 -8.64 -4.41 -22.59
N GLU A 326 -9.78 -4.90 -23.07
CA GLU A 326 -10.78 -4.08 -23.78
C GLU A 326 -12.16 -4.22 -23.12
N LEU A 327 -12.90 -3.11 -23.03
CA LEU A 327 -14.26 -3.13 -22.51
C LEU A 327 -15.18 -3.95 -23.43
N PRO A 328 -16.24 -4.59 -22.90
CA PRO A 328 -17.20 -5.30 -23.73
C PRO A 328 -17.81 -4.41 -24.81
N ASP A 329 -18.08 -4.98 -25.98
CA ASP A 329 -18.64 -4.26 -27.12
C ASP A 329 -19.89 -3.46 -26.73
N GLY A 330 -19.87 -2.15 -27.02
CA GLY A 330 -20.96 -1.22 -26.75
C GLY A 330 -21.21 -0.91 -25.27
N PHE A 331 -20.34 -1.33 -24.34
CA PHE A 331 -20.51 -1.08 -22.90
C PHE A 331 -20.64 0.42 -22.57
N GLU A 332 -19.75 1.26 -23.10
CA GLU A 332 -19.79 2.70 -22.86
C GLU A 332 -21.07 3.32 -23.42
N GLU A 333 -21.53 2.90 -24.59
CA GLU A 333 -22.77 3.41 -25.18
C GLU A 333 -24.01 3.02 -24.37
N ARG A 334 -24.07 1.78 -23.85
CA ARG A 334 -25.16 1.32 -22.99
C ARG A 334 -25.17 1.98 -21.61
N THR A 335 -24.03 2.52 -21.17
CA THR A 335 -23.87 3.12 -19.83
C THR A 335 -23.66 4.62 -19.83
N LYS A 336 -23.58 5.28 -21.00
CA LYS A 336 -23.21 6.70 -21.16
C LYS A 336 -23.96 7.71 -20.29
N ASP A 337 -25.22 7.42 -19.95
CA ASP A 337 -26.06 8.33 -19.16
C ASP A 337 -25.75 8.27 -17.64
N ARG A 338 -25.03 7.23 -17.19
CA ARG A 338 -24.78 6.95 -15.77
C ARG A 338 -23.36 6.46 -15.45
N GLY A 339 -22.54 6.19 -16.44
CA GLY A 339 -21.23 5.58 -16.30
C GLY A 339 -20.14 6.41 -16.96
N VAL A 340 -19.00 6.54 -16.28
CA VAL A 340 -17.77 7.08 -16.86
C VAL A 340 -16.64 6.08 -16.64
N VAL A 341 -15.96 5.71 -17.73
CA VAL A 341 -14.70 4.97 -17.66
C VAL A 341 -13.54 5.92 -17.95
N CYS A 342 -12.65 6.08 -16.98
CA CYS A 342 -11.46 6.90 -17.09
C CYS A 342 -10.25 5.98 -17.26
N THR A 343 -9.65 5.99 -18.45
CA THR A 343 -8.43 5.20 -18.76
C THR A 343 -7.14 5.93 -18.46
N SER A 344 -7.23 7.21 -18.11
CA SER A 344 -6.12 8.05 -17.65
C SER A 344 -6.08 8.15 -16.12
N TRP A 345 -5.09 8.86 -15.59
CA TRP A 345 -5.02 9.18 -14.17
C TRP A 345 -6.26 9.99 -13.72
N ALA A 346 -6.76 9.70 -12.52
CA ALA A 346 -7.86 10.42 -11.88
C ALA A 346 -7.51 10.80 -10.42
N PRO A 347 -7.98 11.96 -9.93
CA PRO A 347 -7.70 12.41 -8.56
C PRO A 347 -8.57 11.66 -7.54
N GLN A 348 -8.18 10.42 -7.20
CA GLN A 348 -8.93 9.52 -6.32
C GLN A 348 -9.46 10.18 -5.04
N LEU A 349 -8.62 10.92 -4.31
CA LEU A 349 -9.04 11.63 -3.09
C LEU A 349 -10.16 12.62 -3.34
N LYS A 350 -10.11 13.37 -4.45
CA LYS A 350 -11.15 14.34 -4.79
C LYS A 350 -12.45 13.63 -5.16
N ILE A 351 -12.37 12.51 -5.90
CA ILE A 351 -13.55 11.69 -6.24
C ILE A 351 -14.18 11.10 -4.98
N LEU A 352 -13.39 10.43 -4.13
CA LEU A 352 -13.86 9.87 -2.86
C LEU A 352 -14.43 10.95 -1.94
N SER A 353 -13.90 12.18 -1.94
CA SER A 353 -14.44 13.29 -1.15
C SER A 353 -15.80 13.82 -1.63
N HIS A 354 -16.22 13.46 -2.85
CA HIS A 354 -17.43 13.99 -3.44
C HIS A 354 -18.70 13.40 -2.79
N ASP A 355 -19.71 14.24 -2.58
CA ASP A 355 -20.95 13.88 -1.89
C ASP A 355 -21.77 12.84 -2.67
N SER A 356 -21.69 12.83 -3.99
CA SER A 356 -22.40 11.85 -4.82
C SER A 356 -21.82 10.43 -4.74
N VAL A 357 -20.56 10.26 -4.33
CA VAL A 357 -19.96 8.93 -4.17
C VAL A 357 -20.52 8.26 -2.92
N GLY A 358 -21.17 7.11 -3.10
CA GLY A 358 -21.81 6.33 -2.04
C GLY A 358 -21.03 5.11 -1.57
N GLY A 359 -20.12 4.59 -2.40
CA GLY A 359 -19.34 3.40 -2.07
C GLY A 359 -18.15 3.21 -2.99
N PHE A 360 -17.23 2.35 -2.57
CA PHE A 360 -15.97 2.12 -3.25
C PHE A 360 -15.73 0.64 -3.55
N LEU A 361 -15.77 0.27 -4.83
CA LEU A 361 -15.30 -1.01 -5.33
C LEU A 361 -13.78 -0.96 -5.48
N THR A 362 -13.09 -1.71 -4.62
CA THR A 362 -11.65 -1.63 -4.45
C THR A 362 -10.98 -2.99 -4.32
N HIS A 363 -9.67 -2.99 -4.57
CA HIS A 363 -8.80 -4.16 -4.51
C HIS A 363 -8.25 -4.46 -3.10
N SER A 364 -8.79 -3.83 -2.06
CA SER A 364 -8.32 -3.96 -0.66
C SER A 364 -6.83 -3.65 -0.42
N GLY A 365 -6.19 -2.87 -1.29
CA GLY A 365 -4.89 -2.28 -1.00
C GLY A 365 -5.01 -1.27 0.15
N TRP A 366 -4.10 -1.34 1.13
CA TRP A 366 -4.29 -0.64 2.41
C TRP A 366 -4.38 0.88 2.29
N SER A 367 -3.63 1.50 1.37
CA SER A 367 -3.76 2.95 1.10
C SER A 367 -5.17 3.32 0.64
N SER A 368 -5.76 2.54 -0.28
CA SER A 368 -7.14 2.76 -0.76
C SER A 368 -8.18 2.57 0.34
N VAL A 369 -7.94 1.63 1.26
CA VAL A 369 -8.78 1.42 2.45
C VAL A 369 -8.77 2.67 3.35
N VAL A 370 -7.58 3.18 3.69
CA VAL A 370 -7.43 4.38 4.54
C VAL A 370 -8.09 5.60 3.87
N GLU A 371 -7.93 5.79 2.56
CA GLU A 371 -8.54 6.90 1.82
C GLU A 371 -10.08 6.83 1.81
N ALA A 372 -10.65 5.63 1.68
CA ALA A 372 -12.10 5.48 1.74
C ALA A 372 -12.65 5.71 3.16
N ILE A 373 -11.95 5.25 4.20
CA ILE A 373 -12.33 5.54 5.59
C ILE A 373 -12.32 7.05 5.86
N GLN A 374 -11.32 7.78 5.34
CA GLN A 374 -11.22 9.22 5.47
C GLN A 374 -12.48 9.96 4.98
N PHE A 375 -13.10 9.45 3.91
CA PHE A 375 -14.33 10.00 3.32
C PHE A 375 -15.58 9.16 3.60
N GLU A 376 -15.50 8.26 4.57
CA GLU A 376 -16.62 7.43 5.06
C GLU A 376 -17.29 6.58 3.96
N LYS A 377 -16.52 6.13 2.97
CA LYS A 377 -17.02 5.35 1.84
C LYS A 377 -16.99 3.85 2.16
N PRO A 378 -18.16 3.17 2.20
CA PRO A 378 -18.20 1.73 2.43
C PRO A 378 -17.47 0.98 1.32
N LEU A 379 -16.85 -0.14 1.70
CA LEU A 379 -15.93 -0.90 0.86
C LEU A 379 -16.59 -2.16 0.28
N ILE A 380 -16.49 -2.32 -1.03
CA ILE A 380 -16.78 -3.55 -1.76
C ILE A 380 -15.45 -4.10 -2.25
N LEU A 381 -15.09 -5.32 -1.83
CA LEU A 381 -13.73 -5.83 -1.95
C LEU A 381 -13.62 -6.84 -3.09
N LEU A 382 -12.67 -6.62 -3.99
CA LEU A 382 -12.38 -7.48 -5.13
C LEU A 382 -10.86 -7.62 -5.31
N THR A 383 -10.27 -8.70 -4.79
CA THR A 383 -8.81 -8.90 -4.70
C THR A 383 -8.17 -9.39 -6.00
N PHE A 384 -6.90 -9.06 -6.22
CA PHE A 384 -6.16 -9.45 -7.42
C PHE A 384 -4.74 -9.95 -7.18
N LEU A 385 -3.98 -9.34 -6.26
CA LEU A 385 -2.53 -9.54 -6.13
C LEU A 385 -2.03 -9.17 -4.72
N ALA A 386 -0.76 -9.50 -4.43
CA ALA A 386 -0.04 -9.09 -3.21
C ALA A 386 -0.78 -9.44 -1.89
N ASP A 387 -0.81 -8.51 -0.94
CA ASP A 387 -1.40 -8.63 0.40
C ASP A 387 -2.93 -8.50 0.43
N GLN A 388 -3.56 -8.27 -0.73
CA GLN A 388 -4.97 -7.87 -0.83
C GLN A 388 -5.94 -8.92 -0.27
N GLY A 389 -5.63 -10.21 -0.41
CA GLY A 389 -6.42 -11.31 0.14
C GLY A 389 -6.48 -11.29 1.67
N ILE A 390 -5.31 -11.14 2.30
CA ILE A 390 -5.16 -10.99 3.75
C ILE A 390 -5.89 -9.74 4.24
N ASN A 391 -5.67 -8.59 3.57
CA ASN A 391 -6.37 -7.36 3.91
C ASN A 391 -7.90 -7.53 3.79
N ALA A 392 -8.39 -8.22 2.74
CA ALA A 392 -9.82 -8.46 2.57
C ALA A 392 -10.41 -9.32 3.69
N ARG A 393 -9.69 -10.34 4.17
CA ARG A 393 -10.15 -11.16 5.30
C ARG A 393 -10.19 -10.37 6.59
N VAL A 394 -9.19 -9.52 6.86
CA VAL A 394 -9.20 -8.61 8.02
C VAL A 394 -10.38 -7.65 7.97
N LEU A 395 -10.65 -7.06 6.80
CA LEU A 395 -11.77 -6.14 6.60
C LEU A 395 -13.13 -6.82 6.75
N GLU A 396 -13.27 -8.05 6.25
CA GLU A 396 -14.50 -8.85 6.41
C GLU A 396 -14.72 -9.22 7.88
N GLU A 397 -13.69 -9.75 8.57
CA GLU A 397 -13.76 -10.15 9.98
C GLU A 397 -14.19 -8.97 10.87
N LYS A 398 -13.68 -7.76 10.58
CA LYS A 398 -14.01 -6.52 11.29
C LYS A 398 -15.25 -5.80 10.76
N LYS A 399 -15.95 -6.36 9.77
CA LYS A 399 -17.15 -5.79 9.12
C LYS A 399 -16.93 -4.41 8.51
N MET A 400 -15.73 -4.14 8.02
CA MET A 400 -15.35 -2.88 7.37
C MET A 400 -15.50 -2.93 5.85
N GLY A 401 -15.58 -4.12 5.25
CA GLY A 401 -15.85 -4.27 3.83
C GLY A 401 -16.50 -5.61 3.52
N TYR A 402 -17.21 -5.64 2.41
CA TYR A 402 -17.88 -6.85 1.93
C TYR A 402 -17.12 -7.42 0.73
N PRO A 403 -16.54 -8.63 0.82
CA PRO A 403 -15.90 -9.26 -0.32
C PRO A 403 -16.92 -9.80 -1.31
N ILE A 404 -16.71 -9.50 -2.59
CA ILE A 404 -17.51 -10.06 -3.67
C ILE A 404 -17.38 -11.59 -3.63
N PRO A 405 -18.50 -12.35 -3.60
CA PRO A 405 -18.45 -13.80 -3.64
C PRO A 405 -17.72 -14.31 -4.88
N ARG A 406 -16.83 -15.28 -4.67
CA ARG A 406 -16.02 -15.94 -5.69
C ARG A 406 -16.08 -17.45 -5.52
N ASP A 407 -15.85 -18.17 -6.61
CA ASP A 407 -15.60 -19.60 -6.55
C ASP A 407 -14.29 -19.87 -5.80
N ASP A 408 -14.31 -20.80 -4.84
CA ASP A 408 -13.15 -21.09 -4.00
C ASP A 408 -12.05 -21.88 -4.72
N SER A 409 -12.37 -22.54 -5.85
CA SER A 409 -11.41 -23.35 -6.61
C SER A 409 -10.57 -22.52 -7.58
N ASP A 410 -11.19 -21.62 -8.34
CA ASP A 410 -10.51 -20.86 -9.40
C ASP A 410 -10.53 -19.33 -9.19
N GLY A 411 -11.29 -18.85 -8.19
CA GLY A 411 -11.42 -17.42 -7.89
C GLY A 411 -12.25 -16.64 -8.89
N SER A 412 -13.00 -17.31 -9.76
CA SER A 412 -13.95 -16.68 -10.69
C SER A 412 -15.13 -16.06 -9.95
N PHE A 413 -15.73 -15.04 -10.55
CA PHE A 413 -16.92 -14.36 -10.04
C PHE A 413 -17.81 -13.94 -11.19
N THR A 414 -19.08 -13.70 -10.91
CA THR A 414 -20.07 -13.32 -11.92
C THR A 414 -20.48 -11.86 -11.78
N ARG A 415 -21.00 -11.29 -12.87
CA ARG A 415 -21.68 -9.99 -12.90
C ARG A 415 -22.81 -9.90 -11.88
N ASP A 416 -23.51 -11.00 -11.61
CA ASP A 416 -24.54 -11.07 -10.57
C ASP A 416 -23.94 -10.91 -9.18
N SER A 417 -22.81 -11.56 -8.89
CA SER A 417 -22.07 -11.37 -7.64
C SER A 417 -21.60 -9.92 -7.47
N VAL A 418 -21.09 -9.29 -8.54
CA VAL A 418 -20.69 -7.86 -8.54
C VAL A 418 -21.90 -6.98 -8.26
N ALA A 419 -22.97 -7.09 -9.06
CA ALA A 419 -24.17 -6.27 -8.94
C ALA A 419 -24.88 -6.45 -7.60
N GLY A 420 -24.97 -7.69 -7.11
CA GLY A 420 -25.53 -8.04 -5.81
C GLY A 420 -24.73 -7.44 -4.66
N SER A 421 -23.40 -7.55 -4.70
CA SER A 421 -22.53 -6.96 -3.66
C SER A 421 -22.64 -5.44 -3.62
N LEU A 422 -22.73 -4.79 -4.77
CA LEU A 422 -22.95 -3.34 -4.87
C LEU A 422 -24.30 -2.95 -4.23
N ARG A 423 -25.39 -3.64 -4.57
CA ARG A 423 -26.72 -3.37 -3.97
C ARG A 423 -26.71 -3.59 -2.47
N LEU A 424 -26.16 -4.71 -2.01
CA LEU A 424 -26.07 -5.06 -0.60
C LEU A 424 -25.43 -3.93 0.20
N VAL A 425 -24.23 -3.52 -0.20
CA VAL A 425 -23.45 -2.52 0.54
C VAL A 425 -24.02 -1.11 0.40
N MET A 426 -24.55 -0.74 -0.77
CA MET A 426 -25.02 0.63 -1.03
C MET A 426 -26.39 0.92 -0.42
N ILE A 427 -27.35 -0.01 -0.55
CA ILE A 427 -28.77 0.31 -0.30
C ILE A 427 -29.50 -0.69 0.60
N GLU A 428 -29.08 -1.95 0.66
CA GLU A 428 -29.79 -2.97 1.46
C GLU A 428 -29.50 -2.81 2.97
N GLU A 429 -30.40 -3.36 3.79
CA GLU A 429 -30.31 -3.27 5.25
C GLU A 429 -29.18 -4.15 5.78
N GLU A 430 -28.97 -5.32 5.17
CA GLU A 430 -27.88 -6.25 5.47
C GLU A 430 -26.51 -5.59 5.32
N GLY A 431 -26.35 -4.66 4.37
CA GLY A 431 -25.11 -3.91 4.18
C GLY A 431 -24.93 -2.72 5.10
N LYS A 432 -25.95 -2.35 5.91
CA LYS A 432 -25.88 -1.22 6.85
C LYS A 432 -24.72 -1.35 7.82
N VAL A 433 -24.41 -2.59 8.22
CA VAL A 433 -23.28 -2.87 9.12
C VAL A 433 -21.94 -2.37 8.57
N TYR A 434 -21.69 -2.49 7.26
CA TYR A 434 -20.46 -2.02 6.63
C TYR A 434 -20.42 -0.49 6.53
N ARG A 435 -21.57 0.14 6.20
CA ARG A 435 -21.71 1.60 6.13
C ARG A 435 -21.49 2.26 7.50
N ASP A 436 -22.05 1.68 8.55
CA ASP A 436 -21.91 2.19 9.91
C ASP A 436 -20.49 1.96 10.45
N LYS A 437 -19.91 0.77 10.18
CA LYS A 437 -18.57 0.45 10.66
C LYS A 437 -17.51 1.37 10.06
N ILE A 438 -17.56 1.66 8.76
CA ILE A 438 -16.58 2.58 8.14
C ILE A 438 -16.62 3.98 8.78
N LYS A 439 -17.81 4.50 9.12
CA LYS A 439 -17.96 5.77 9.83
C LYS A 439 -17.36 5.74 11.23
N GLU A 440 -17.58 4.64 11.97
CA GLU A 440 -16.99 4.42 13.29
C GLU A 440 -15.45 4.45 13.23
N MET A 441 -14.87 3.82 12.21
CA MET A 441 -13.42 3.67 12.08
C MET A 441 -12.68 4.96 11.69
N LYS A 442 -13.37 5.97 11.14
CA LYS A 442 -12.75 7.23 10.73
C LYS A 442 -12.01 7.92 11.86
N GLY A 443 -12.60 7.99 13.05
CA GLY A 443 -11.96 8.62 14.22
C GLY A 443 -10.70 7.88 14.68
N LEU A 444 -10.60 6.57 14.39
CA LEU A 444 -9.41 5.81 14.71
C LEU A 444 -8.30 5.97 13.65
N PHE A 445 -8.67 6.03 12.37
CA PHE A 445 -7.72 6.01 11.26
C PHE A 445 -7.23 7.40 10.84
N CYS A 446 -8.06 8.42 11.03
CA CYS A 446 -7.84 9.74 10.43
C CYS A 446 -7.78 10.87 11.46
N ASP A 447 -7.75 10.57 12.76
CA ASP A 447 -7.56 11.59 13.79
C ASP A 447 -6.11 12.10 13.82
N GLU A 448 -5.94 13.39 13.57
CA GLU A 448 -4.62 14.02 13.48
C GLU A 448 -3.85 13.98 14.81
N ASN A 449 -4.54 14.08 15.95
CA ASN A 449 -3.88 14.04 17.25
C ASN A 449 -3.30 12.67 17.52
N ARG A 450 -4.08 11.60 17.28
CA ARG A 450 -3.63 10.20 17.36
C ARG A 450 -2.46 9.95 16.42
N GLN A 451 -2.57 10.39 15.17
CA GLN A 451 -1.48 10.25 14.20
C GLN A 451 -0.20 10.97 14.65
N ASN A 452 -0.33 12.16 15.23
CA ASN A 452 0.81 12.89 15.79
C ASN A 452 1.41 12.18 17.01
N CYS A 453 0.60 11.63 17.92
CA CYS A 453 1.08 10.87 19.07
C CYS A 453 1.88 9.63 18.64
N TYR A 454 1.44 8.90 17.61
CA TYR A 454 2.20 7.76 17.08
C TYR A 454 3.58 8.18 16.58
N VAL A 455 3.67 9.30 15.86
CA VAL A 455 4.96 9.82 15.36
C VAL A 455 5.83 10.37 16.49
N GLU A 456 5.24 11.01 17.51
CA GLU A 456 5.98 11.46 18.70
C GLU A 456 6.56 10.28 19.49
N ASN A 457 5.79 9.21 19.67
CA ASN A 457 6.26 7.99 20.33
C ASN A 457 7.41 7.34 19.54
N LEU A 458 7.30 7.29 18.21
CA LEU A 458 8.39 6.85 17.35
C LEU A 458 9.65 7.71 17.58
N LEU A 459 9.54 9.04 17.49
CA LEU A 459 10.69 9.93 17.62
C LEU A 459 11.34 9.85 19.02
N ALA A 460 10.54 9.72 20.08
CA ALA A 460 11.03 9.50 21.43
C ALA A 460 11.83 8.20 21.54
N PHE A 461 11.34 7.10 20.94
CA PHE A 461 12.06 5.83 20.86
C PHE A 461 13.38 5.96 20.10
N LEU A 462 13.39 6.65 18.94
CA LEU A 462 14.62 6.84 18.16
C LEU A 462 15.68 7.65 18.93
N GLN A 463 15.25 8.66 19.71
CA GLN A 463 16.15 9.47 20.52
C GLN A 463 16.70 8.70 21.72
N SER A 464 15.87 7.93 22.44
CA SER A 464 16.33 7.16 23.59
C SER A 464 17.28 6.03 23.18
N TYR A 465 16.98 5.34 22.08
CA TYR A 465 17.78 4.23 21.59
C TYR A 465 19.20 4.68 21.19
N LYS A 466 19.33 5.90 20.64
CA LYS A 466 20.62 6.50 20.31
C LYS A 466 21.48 6.73 21.58
N SER A 467 20.90 7.31 22.63
CA SER A 467 21.64 7.63 23.86
C SER A 467 22.17 6.39 24.58
N GLU A 468 21.41 5.29 24.62
CA GLU A 468 21.82 4.05 25.32
C GLU A 468 23.03 3.33 24.68
N LYS A 469 23.33 3.63 23.40
CA LYS A 469 24.44 3.03 22.65
C LYS A 469 25.67 3.94 22.58
N GLU A 470 25.51 5.24 22.79
CA GLU A 470 26.64 6.18 22.96
C GLU A 470 27.29 6.08 24.36
N GLU A 471 26.55 5.57 25.36
CA GLU A 471 27.03 5.34 26.73
C GLU A 471 27.71 3.97 26.97
N LYS A 472 27.65 3.06 25.98
CA LYS A 472 28.28 1.72 26.03
C LYS A 472 29.46 1.65 25.07
#